data_AF-X1QKM6-F1
#
_entry.id   AF-X1QKM6-F1
#
_cell.length_a   1.000
_cell.length_b   1.000
_cell.length_c   1.000
_cell.angle_alpha   90.00
_cell.angle_beta   90.00
_cell.angle_gamma   90.00
#
_symmetry.space_group_name_H-M   'P 1'
#
loop_
_entity.id
_entity.type
_entity.pdbx_description
1 polymer ?
#
loop_
_entity_poly.entity_id
_entity_poly.type
_entity_poly.pdbx_seq_one_letter_code
_entity_poly.pdbx_strand_id
1 'polypeptide(L)'
;ESFGIFLPLITTNCAILGLCLFINLWGIDNLLEAVVLSFGAGIGFTMAICIMAGIRENLNLADVPDCLKGAPITLITAGLLTLAFMGFAGMIR
;
A
#
# COMPACT_ATOMS: atom_id res chain seq x y z
N GLU A 1 3.69 5.03 -23.63
CA GLU A 1 2.32 4.46 -23.79
C GLU A 1 1.86 3.57 -22.63
N SER A 2 2.50 3.61 -21.46
CA SER A 2 2.20 2.68 -20.34
C SER A 2 1.11 3.19 -19.38
N PHE A 3 0.87 4.51 -19.31
CA PHE A 3 -0.07 5.10 -18.34
C PHE A 3 -1.57 4.82 -18.61
N GLY A 4 -1.95 4.43 -19.83
CA GLY A 4 -3.36 4.23 -20.18
C GLY A 4 -4.03 3.10 -19.40
N ILE A 5 -3.29 2.02 -19.10
CA ILE A 5 -3.79 0.87 -18.33
C ILE A 5 -3.73 1.15 -16.81
N PHE A 6 -2.80 2.01 -16.37
CA PHE A 6 -2.68 2.33 -14.95
C PHE A 6 -3.75 3.31 -14.47
N LEU A 7 -4.28 4.18 -15.32
CA LEU A 7 -5.30 5.17 -14.91
C LEU A 7 -6.55 4.52 -14.27
N PRO A 8 -7.18 3.49 -14.87
CA PRO A 8 -8.29 2.77 -14.24
C PRO A 8 -7.88 1.96 -13.00
N LEU A 9 -6.64 1.46 -12.97
CA LEU A 9 -6.10 0.71 -11.84
C LEU A 9 -5.83 1.60 -10.62
N ILE A 10 -5.48 2.86 -10.87
CA ILE A 10 -5.31 3.88 -9.83
C ILE A 10 -6.67 4.26 -9.26
N THR A 11 -7.67 4.58 -10.10
CA THR A 11 -8.99 5.02 -9.62
C THR A 11 -9.75 3.96 -8.83
N THR A 12 -9.48 2.68 -9.08
CA THR A 12 -10.07 1.54 -8.37
C THR A 12 -9.20 1.01 -7.23
N ASN A 13 -8.14 1.73 -6.87
CA ASN A 13 -7.24 1.32 -5.79
C ASN A 13 -7.92 1.43 -4.41
N CYS A 14 -7.81 0.37 -3.62
CA CYS A 14 -8.42 0.30 -2.28
C CYS A 14 -7.86 1.31 -1.28
N ALA A 15 -6.58 1.69 -1.38
CA ALA A 15 -5.99 2.70 -0.51
C ALA A 15 -6.56 4.09 -0.78
N ILE A 16 -6.77 4.43 -2.06
CA ILE A 16 -7.33 5.73 -2.47
C ILE A 16 -8.80 5.83 -2.04
N LEU A 17 -9.59 4.78 -2.32
CA LEU A 17 -10.99 4.73 -1.88
C LEU A 17 -11.09 4.83 -0.35
N GLY A 18 -10.25 4.10 0.38
CA GLY A 18 -10.21 4.13 1.85
C GLY A 18 -9.93 5.52 2.39
N LEU A 19 -8.94 6.23 1.83
CA LEU A 19 -8.61 7.59 2.23
C LEU A 19 -9.79 8.56 2.03
N CYS A 20 -10.49 8.48 0.90
CA CYS A 20 -11.68 9.30 0.65
C CYS A 20 -12.79 9.02 1.68
N LEU A 21 -13.00 7.76 2.04
CA LEU A 21 -13.96 7.38 3.08
C LEU A 21 -13.53 7.88 4.47
N PHE A 22 -12.24 7.81 4.80
CA PHE A 22 -11.73 8.31 6.09
C PHE A 22 -11.84 9.83 6.23
N ILE A 23 -11.56 10.59 5.17
CA ILE A 23 -11.75 12.04 5.15
C ILE A 23 -13.20 12.40 5.48
N ASN A 24 -14.16 11.68 4.90
CA ASN A 24 -15.57 11.87 5.20
C ASN A 24 -15.93 11.43 6.62
N LEU A 25 -15.45 10.27 7.06
CA LEU A 25 -15.72 9.72 8.39
C LEU A 25 -15.16 10.59 9.52
N TRP A 26 -14.00 11.21 9.30
CA TRP A 26 -13.36 12.13 10.25
C TRP A 26 -13.89 13.56 10.18
N GLY A 27 -14.82 13.86 9.25
CA GLY A 27 -15.43 15.18 9.13
C GLY A 27 -14.44 16.28 8.73
N ILE A 28 -13.46 15.96 7.88
CA ILE A 28 -12.46 16.95 7.42
C ILE A 28 -13.07 17.78 6.30
N ASP A 29 -13.55 18.97 6.66
CA ASP A 29 -14.18 19.92 5.72
C ASP A 29 -13.17 20.92 5.11
N ASN A 30 -11.98 21.05 5.69
CA ASN A 30 -10.94 21.95 5.22
C ASN A 30 -10.09 21.30 4.11
N LEU A 31 -10.06 21.95 2.93
CA LEU A 31 -9.28 21.45 1.78
C LEU A 31 -7.79 21.31 2.10
N LEU A 32 -7.21 22.27 2.83
CA LEU A 32 -5.79 22.24 3.17
C LEU A 32 -5.44 21.03 4.05
N GLU A 33 -6.30 20.73 5.01
CA GLU A 33 -6.15 19.58 5.92
C GLU A 33 -6.30 18.26 5.16
N ALA A 34 -7.30 18.16 4.28
CA ALA A 34 -7.50 16.99 3.41
C ALA A 34 -6.30 16.74 2.47
N VAL A 35 -5.70 17.80 1.92
CA VAL A 35 -4.50 17.69 1.07
C VAL A 35 -3.30 17.18 1.87
N VAL A 36 -3.05 17.74 3.06
CA VAL A 36 -1.93 17.32 3.92
C VAL A 36 -2.08 15.86 4.34
N LEU A 37 -3.29 15.46 4.77
CA LEU A 37 -3.60 14.07 5.12
C LEU A 37 -3.39 13.12 3.93
N SER A 38 -3.90 13.50 2.76
CA SER A 38 -3.78 12.69 1.54
C SER A 38 -2.33 12.56 1.08
N PHE A 39 -1.54 13.62 1.21
CA PHE A 39 -0.13 13.61 0.87
C PHE A 39 0.67 12.70 1.82
N GLY A 40 0.40 12.77 3.13
CA GLY A 40 0.99 11.87 4.12
C GLY A 40 0.64 10.39 3.85
N ALA A 41 -0.63 10.11 3.55
CA ALA A 41 -1.09 8.77 3.17
C ALA A 41 -0.40 8.26 1.88
N GLY A 42 -0.24 9.14 0.89
CA GLY A 42 0.46 8.82 -0.36
C GLY A 42 1.95 8.48 -0.16
N ILE A 43 2.64 9.18 0.74
CA ILE A 43 4.02 8.85 1.13
C ILE A 43 4.08 7.47 1.79
N GLY A 44 3.19 7.19 2.74
CA GLY A 44 3.12 5.90 3.42
C GLY A 44 2.85 4.74 2.44
N PHE A 45 1.93 4.93 1.50
CA PHE A 45 1.63 3.94 0.46
C PHE A 45 2.84 3.70 -0.46
N THR A 46 3.53 4.77 -0.86
CA THR A 46 4.75 4.68 -1.69
C THR A 46 5.84 3.90 -0.97
N MET A 47 6.05 4.17 0.32
CA MET A 47 7.01 3.43 1.15
C MET A 47 6.66 1.94 1.21
N ALA A 48 5.39 1.59 1.43
CA ALA A 48 4.94 0.20 1.48
C ALA A 48 5.20 -0.54 0.14
N ILE A 49 4.89 0.08 -1.00
CA ILE A 49 5.13 -0.50 -2.32
C ILE A 49 6.63 -0.66 -2.60
N CYS A 50 7.46 0.33 -2.24
CA CYS A 50 8.91 0.24 -2.41
C CYS A 50 9.50 -0.93 -1.61
N ILE A 51 9.06 -1.14 -0.37
CA ILE A 51 9.48 -2.30 0.44
C ILE A 51 9.03 -3.60 -0.23
N MET A 52 7.78 -3.67 -0.69
CA MET A 52 7.25 -4.86 -1.36
C MET A 52 8.00 -5.18 -2.66
N ALA A 53 8.38 -4.16 -3.43
CA ALA A 53 9.21 -4.30 -4.62
C ALA A 53 10.60 -4.87 -4.28
N GLY A 54 11.24 -4.33 -3.24
CA GLY A 54 12.53 -4.84 -2.76
C GLY A 54 12.45 -6.30 -2.31
N ILE A 55 11.41 -6.68 -1.57
CA ILE A 55 11.17 -8.08 -1.18
C ILE A 55 11.03 -8.96 -2.41
N ARG A 56 10.30 -8.51 -3.43
CA ARG A 56 10.03 -9.28 -4.65
C ARG A 56 11.28 -9.47 -5.52
N GLU A 57 12.16 -8.48 -5.58
CA GLU A 57 13.50 -8.60 -6.20
C GLU A 57 14.32 -9.71 -5.53
N ASN A 58 14.34 -9.73 -4.19
CA ASN A 58 15.07 -10.75 -3.42
C ASN A 58 14.45 -12.15 -3.61
N LEU A 59 13.13 -12.25 -3.65
CA LEU A 59 12.43 -13.52 -3.88
C LEU A 59 12.72 -14.13 -5.26
N ASN A 60 13.01 -13.31 -6.28
CA ASN A 60 13.37 -13.82 -7.62
C ASN A 60 14.72 -14.54 -7.62
N LEU A 61 15.60 -14.24 -6.67
CA LEU A 61 16.91 -14.89 -6.51
C LEU A 61 16.87 -16.06 -5.52
N ALA A 62 15.75 -16.24 -4.80
CA ALA A 62 15.59 -17.28 -3.80
C ALA A 62 15.00 -18.57 -4.40
N ASP A 63 15.35 -19.71 -3.82
CA ASP A 63 14.76 -21.01 -4.17
C ASP A 63 13.35 -21.14 -3.61
N VAL A 64 12.37 -20.59 -4.35
CA VAL A 64 10.94 -20.73 -4.06
C VAL A 64 10.40 -21.96 -4.80
N PRO A 65 9.65 -22.86 -4.13
CA PRO A 65 9.05 -24.03 -4.80
C PRO A 65 8.06 -23.60 -5.88
N ASP A 66 7.98 -24.34 -6.98
CA ASP A 66 7.22 -23.95 -8.19
C ASP A 66 5.75 -23.63 -7.91
N CYS A 67 5.11 -24.34 -6.99
CA CYS A 67 3.72 -24.12 -6.60
C CYS A 67 3.46 -22.77 -5.91
N LEU A 68 4.48 -22.13 -5.35
CA LEU A 68 4.36 -20.86 -4.62
C LEU A 68 4.88 -19.65 -5.41
N LYS A 69 5.50 -19.86 -6.58
CA LYS A 69 6.02 -18.77 -7.41
C LYS A 69 4.90 -17.84 -7.87
N GLY A 70 5.20 -16.54 -7.91
CA GLY A 70 4.24 -15.50 -8.32
C GLY A 70 3.28 -15.08 -7.22
N ALA A 71 1.98 -15.13 -7.49
CA ALA A 71 0.94 -14.59 -6.60
C ALA A 71 0.94 -15.17 -5.17
N PRO A 72 1.10 -16.50 -4.95
CA PRO A 72 1.01 -17.08 -3.62
C PRO A 72 2.07 -16.52 -2.65
N ILE A 73 3.35 -16.49 -3.05
CA ILE A 73 4.40 -15.96 -2.18
C ILE A 73 4.29 -14.45 -1.97
N THR A 74 3.78 -13.70 -2.96
CA THR A 74 3.52 -12.26 -2.77
C THR A 74 2.44 -12.00 -1.73
N LEU A 75 1.40 -12.84 -1.64
CA LEU A 75 0.37 -12.71 -0.60
C LEU A 75 0.91 -13.05 0.79
N ILE A 76 1.73 -14.10 0.91
CA ILE A 76 2.38 -14.47 2.17
C ILE A 76 3.28 -13.33 2.67
N THR A 77 4.11 -12.77 1.78
CA THR A 77 5.01 -11.68 2.14
C THR A 77 4.28 -10.37 2.42
N ALA A 78 3.18 -10.07 1.72
CA ALA A 78 2.30 -8.95 2.06
C ALA A 78 1.68 -9.12 3.46
N GLY A 79 1.31 -10.34 3.84
CA GLY A 79 0.84 -10.66 5.20
C GLY A 79 1.90 -10.41 6.26
N LEU A 80 3.14 -10.90 6.04
CA LEU A 80 4.26 -10.65 6.96
C LEU A 80 4.60 -9.16 7.07
N LEU A 81 4.57 -8.44 5.96
CA LEU A 81 4.78 -6.98 5.94
C LEU A 81 3.69 -6.25 6.74
N THR A 82 2.44 -6.70 6.65
CA THR A 82 1.32 -6.13 7.44
C THR A 82 1.55 -6.35 8.94
N LEU A 83 2.01 -7.54 9.36
CA LEU A 83 2.34 -7.79 10.77
C LEU A 83 3.47 -6.89 11.27
N ALA A 84 4.47 -6.61 10.42
CA ALA A 84 5.53 -5.66 10.77
C ALA A 84 4.97 -4.24 10.98
N PHE A 85 4.07 -3.77 10.11
CA PHE A 85 3.41 -2.47 10.26
C PHE A 85 2.45 -2.41 11.45
N MET A 86 1.80 -3.51 11.85
CA MET A 86 0.99 -3.56 13.07
C MET A 86 1.80 -3.26 14.33
N GLY A 87 3.13 -3.43 14.32
CA GLY A 87 4.01 -3.00 15.41
C GLY A 87 3.97 -1.49 15.68
N PHE A 88 3.51 -0.69 14.72
CA PHE A 88 3.31 0.76 14.89
C PHE A 88 1.92 1.11 15.42
N ALA A 89 1.01 0.15 15.54
CA ALA A 89 -0.31 0.37 16.14
C ALA A 89 -0.15 0.77 17.61
N GLY A 90 -0.67 1.95 17.98
CA GLY A 90 -0.57 2.50 19.33
C GLY A 90 0.68 3.35 19.61
N MET A 91 1.49 3.67 18.60
CA MET A 91 2.64 4.56 18.76
C MET A 91 2.25 6.02 19.08
N ILE A 92 1.07 6.44 18.63
CA ILE A 92 0.51 7.77 18.87
C ILE A 92 -0.79 7.58 19.66
N ARG A 93 -0.88 8.23 20.82
CA ARG A 93 -2.07 8.28 21.68
C ARG A 93 -2.78 9.61 21.49
#